data_AF-A0A6C0BXC2-F1
#
_entry.id   AF-A0A6C0BXC2-F1
#
_cell.length_a   1.000
_cell.length_b   1.000
_cell.length_c   1.000
_cell.angle_alpha   90.00
_cell.angle_beta   90.00
_cell.angle_gamma   90.00
#
_symmetry.space_group_name_H-M   'P 1'
#
loop_
_entity.id
_entity.type
_entity.pdbx_description
1 polymer ?
#
loop_
_entity_poly.entity_id
_entity_poly.type
_entity_poly.pdbx_seq_one_letter_code
_entity_poly.pdbx_strand_id
1 'polypeptide(L)'
;MVEKKPVTWLGLVKITKGNNPSLHLGKIMKMAAGEWKKVKSGSHEKYSQGKSTPGTRKKRKSSKKSKKCKKNDDEDSEEEENNEEHHSSRKTRKTKCSGCKRYEKEIKKLKERIARLE
;
A
#
# COMPACT_ATOMS: atom_id res chain seq x y z
N MET A 1 -19.31 -33.17 -15.43
CA MET A 1 -18.97 -31.77 -15.07
C MET A 1 -17.58 -31.77 -14.46
N VAL A 2 -16.66 -30.91 -14.92
CA VAL A 2 -15.33 -30.81 -14.30
C VAL A 2 -15.46 -30.04 -12.99
N GLU A 3 -15.23 -30.70 -11.85
CA GLU A 3 -15.21 -30.03 -10.56
C GLU A 3 -14.00 -29.08 -10.47
N LYS A 4 -14.29 -27.77 -10.46
CA LYS A 4 -13.25 -26.74 -10.35
C LYS A 4 -12.90 -26.50 -8.88
N LYS A 5 -11.61 -26.55 -8.55
CA LYS A 5 -11.14 -26.31 -7.18
C LYS A 5 -11.20 -24.81 -6.84
N PRO A 6 -11.78 -24.41 -5.71
CA PRO A 6 -11.79 -22.99 -5.31
C PRO A 6 -10.38 -22.53 -4.97
N VAL A 7 -9.94 -21.42 -5.56
CA VAL A 7 -8.60 -20.86 -5.32
C VAL A 7 -8.66 -19.38 -4.97
N THR A 8 -7.83 -18.95 -4.03
CA THR A 8 -7.64 -17.53 -3.70
C THR A 8 -6.47 -16.95 -4.50
N TRP A 9 -6.37 -15.62 -4.59
CA TRP A 9 -5.25 -14.95 -5.27
C TRP A 9 -3.89 -15.44 -4.75
N LEU A 10 -3.74 -15.50 -3.42
CA LEU A 10 -2.50 -15.98 -2.79
C LEU A 10 -2.27 -17.47 -3.04
N GLY A 11 -3.33 -18.27 -3.06
CA GLY A 11 -3.24 -19.69 -3.41
C GLY A 11 -2.70 -19.88 -4.82
N LEU A 12 -3.21 -19.11 -5.78
CA LEU A 12 -2.76 -19.14 -7.16
C LEU A 12 -1.30 -18.72 -7.29
N VAL A 13 -0.89 -17.61 -6.67
CA VAL A 13 0.52 -17.16 -6.66
C VAL A 13 1.45 -18.24 -6.08
N LYS A 14 1.03 -18.94 -5.02
CA LYS A 14 1.81 -20.06 -4.46
C LYS A 14 1.93 -21.23 -5.43
N ILE A 15 0.85 -21.60 -6.10
CA ILE A 15 0.85 -22.67 -7.12
C ILE A 15 1.77 -22.28 -8.27
N THR A 16 1.64 -21.06 -8.81
CA THR A 16 2.51 -20.57 -9.90
C THR A 16 3.98 -20.55 -9.48
N LYS A 17 4.29 -20.16 -8.24
CA LYS A 17 5.65 -20.21 -7.68
C LYS A 17 6.17 -21.63 -7.53
N GLY A 18 5.34 -22.56 -7.06
CA GLY A 18 5.70 -23.98 -6.92
C GLY A 18 6.00 -24.63 -8.28
N ASN A 19 5.25 -24.27 -9.31
CA ASN A 19 5.47 -24.76 -10.68
C ASN A 19 6.67 -24.10 -11.37
N ASN A 20 7.12 -22.93 -10.90
CA ASN A 20 8.19 -22.15 -11.50
C ASN A 20 9.18 -21.62 -10.44
N PRO A 21 9.90 -22.51 -9.74
CA PRO A 21 10.70 -22.13 -8.58
C PRO A 21 11.88 -21.21 -8.90
N SER A 22 12.39 -21.26 -10.14
CA SER A 22 13.51 -20.45 -10.62
C SER A 22 13.12 -19.05 -11.07
N LEU A 23 11.82 -18.75 -11.24
CA LEU A 23 11.39 -17.45 -11.72
C LEU A 23 11.38 -16.39 -10.60
N HIS A 24 11.82 -15.18 -10.95
CA HIS A 24 11.64 -14.04 -10.06
C HIS A 24 10.17 -13.78 -9.74
N LEU A 25 9.92 -13.31 -8.51
CA LEU A 25 8.58 -13.06 -8.01
C LEU A 25 7.74 -12.13 -8.92
N GLY A 26 8.37 -11.14 -9.57
CA GLY A 26 7.69 -10.26 -10.52
C GLY A 26 7.10 -11.00 -11.72
N LYS A 27 7.80 -12.01 -12.26
CA LYS A 27 7.31 -12.81 -13.38
C LYS A 27 6.22 -13.78 -12.94
N ILE A 28 6.38 -14.39 -11.77
CA ILE A 28 5.35 -15.22 -11.11
C ILE A 28 4.05 -14.43 -10.93
N MET A 29 4.14 -13.19 -10.42
CA MET A 29 2.97 -12.34 -10.19
C MET A 29 2.25 -11.98 -11.49
N LYS A 30 2.98 -11.73 -12.58
CA LYS A 30 2.38 -11.49 -13.91
C LYS A 30 1.66 -12.72 -14.44
N MET A 31 2.25 -13.91 -14.31
CA MET A 31 1.64 -15.17 -14.73
C MET A 31 0.38 -15.46 -13.93
N ALA A 32 0.47 -15.39 -12.59
CA ALA A 32 -0.67 -15.58 -11.70
C ALA A 32 -1.77 -14.55 -11.98
N ALA A 33 -1.44 -13.30 -12.32
CA ALA A 33 -2.42 -12.27 -12.69
C ALA A 33 -3.22 -12.65 -13.95
N GLY A 34 -2.56 -13.21 -14.96
CA GLY A 34 -3.22 -13.70 -16.16
C GLY A 34 -4.19 -14.85 -15.86
N GLU A 35 -3.75 -15.83 -15.09
CA GLU A 35 -4.59 -16.95 -14.66
C GLU A 35 -5.75 -16.48 -13.76
N TRP A 36 -5.51 -15.55 -12.85
CA TRP A 36 -6.54 -15.02 -11.96
C TRP A 36 -7.65 -14.30 -12.71
N LYS A 37 -7.34 -13.60 -13.80
CA LYS A 37 -8.37 -13.03 -14.68
C LYS A 37 -9.29 -14.11 -15.24
N LYS A 38 -8.73 -15.24 -15.69
CA LYS A 38 -9.50 -16.40 -16.17
C LYS A 38 -10.32 -17.06 -15.06
N VAL A 39 -9.79 -17.10 -13.84
CA VAL A 39 -10.53 -17.61 -12.67
C VAL A 39 -11.72 -16.71 -12.35
N LYS A 40 -11.52 -15.38 -12.37
CA LYS A 40 -12.60 -14.41 -12.15
C LYS A 40 -13.66 -14.41 -13.24
N SER A 41 -13.28 -14.64 -14.50
CA SER A 41 -14.23 -14.76 -15.61
C SER A 41 -14.92 -16.13 -15.68
N GLY A 42 -14.58 -17.07 -14.80
CA GLY A 42 -15.10 -18.44 -14.82
C GLY A 42 -14.56 -19.31 -15.96
N SER A 43 -13.68 -18.77 -16.81
CA SER A 43 -13.12 -19.43 -18.00
C SER A 43 -11.95 -20.36 -17.68
N HIS A 44 -11.45 -20.37 -16.44
CA HIS A 44 -10.34 -21.24 -16.04
C HIS A 44 -10.80 -22.71 -15.97
N GLU A 45 -10.00 -23.62 -16.53
CA GLU A 45 -10.34 -25.05 -16.62
C GLU A 45 -10.34 -25.75 -15.26
N LYS A 46 -9.33 -25.47 -14.43
CA LYS A 46 -9.07 -26.18 -13.17
C LYS A 46 -9.57 -25.49 -11.89
N TYR A 47 -9.78 -24.18 -11.92
CA TYR A 47 -9.98 -23.38 -10.72
C TYR A 47 -11.20 -22.47 -10.83
N SER A 48 -11.89 -22.27 -9.70
CA SER A 48 -12.96 -21.31 -9.51
C SER A 48 -12.56 -20.27 -8.46
N GLN A 49 -13.21 -19.11 -8.45
CA GLN A 49 -12.88 -18.06 -7.49
C GLN A 49 -13.26 -18.53 -6.07
N GLY A 50 -12.26 -18.77 -5.23
CA GLY A 50 -12.44 -19.11 -3.83
C GLY A 50 -12.82 -17.88 -3.00
N LYS A 51 -13.56 -18.11 -1.91
CA LYS A 51 -13.88 -17.07 -0.92
C LYS A 51 -12.58 -16.67 -0.21
N SER A 52 -12.27 -15.38 -0.16
CA SER A 52 -11.14 -14.90 0.64
C SER A 52 -11.49 -15.12 2.10
N THR A 53 -10.73 -15.95 2.81
CA THR A 53 -10.88 -16.05 4.26
C THR A 53 -10.45 -14.72 4.89
N PRO A 54 -11.24 -14.14 5.80
CA PRO A 54 -10.81 -12.96 6.53
C PRO A 54 -9.55 -13.34 7.31
N GLY A 55 -8.43 -12.70 6.98
CA GLY A 55 -7.15 -12.98 7.63
C GLY A 55 -7.31 -12.79 9.13
N THR A 56 -6.94 -13.80 9.92
CA THR A 56 -6.79 -13.68 11.37
C THR A 56 -5.62 -12.72 11.62
N ARG A 57 -5.93 -11.42 11.63
CA ARG A 57 -4.97 -10.39 12.02
C ARG A 57 -4.61 -10.72 13.47
N LYS A 58 -3.42 -11.29 13.70
CA LYS A 58 -2.88 -11.48 15.05
C LYS A 58 -3.01 -10.12 15.75
N LYS A 59 -3.90 -10.03 16.74
CA LYS A 59 -4.04 -8.85 17.60
C LYS A 59 -2.68 -8.65 18.26
N ARG A 60 -1.86 -7.74 17.73
CA ARG A 60 -0.69 -7.25 18.47
C ARG A 60 -1.28 -6.60 19.73
N LYS A 61 -0.86 -7.04 20.91
CA LYS A 61 -1.22 -6.39 22.19
C LYS A 61 -0.97 -4.90 22.03
N SER A 62 -2.04 -4.11 21.98
CA SER A 62 -1.97 -2.65 21.96
C SER A 62 -1.51 -2.20 23.34
N SER A 63 -0.25 -1.78 23.47
CA SER A 63 0.17 -0.99 24.62
C SER A 63 -0.46 0.40 24.49
N LYS A 64 -1.42 0.65 25.38
CA LYS A 64 -1.94 1.93 25.87
C LYS A 64 -1.04 3.15 25.57
N LYS A 65 -1.54 4.12 24.80
CA LYS A 65 -1.76 5.53 25.21
C LYS A 65 -2.31 6.33 24.03
N SER A 66 -3.61 6.61 24.05
CA SER A 66 -4.26 7.60 23.19
C SER A 66 -3.78 9.00 23.54
N LYS A 67 -3.27 9.75 22.56
CA LYS A 67 -3.25 11.22 22.62
C LYS A 67 -4.40 11.72 21.75
N LYS A 68 -5.40 12.30 22.39
CA LYS A 68 -6.53 13.00 21.82
C LYS A 68 -6.01 14.10 20.90
N CYS A 69 -6.21 13.99 19.59
CA CYS A 69 -6.00 15.11 18.68
C CYS A 69 -7.26 15.96 18.72
N LYS A 70 -7.07 17.18 19.23
CA LYS A 70 -8.04 18.25 19.34
C LYS A 70 -8.44 18.67 17.92
N LYS A 71 -9.75 18.65 17.63
CA LYS A 71 -10.35 19.24 16.44
C LYS A 71 -10.50 20.72 16.76
N ASN A 72 -9.87 21.60 16.00
CA ASN A 72 -10.22 23.02 15.96
C ASN A 72 -10.65 23.27 14.51
N ASP A 73 -11.96 23.38 14.33
CA ASP A 73 -12.58 24.16 13.27
C ASP A 73 -12.79 25.55 13.89
N ASP A 74 -12.34 26.62 13.23
CA ASP A 74 -12.89 27.98 13.42
C ASP A 74 -12.49 28.84 12.20
N GLU A 75 -13.49 29.54 11.68
CA GLU A 75 -13.55 30.36 10.47
C GLU A 75 -13.05 31.80 10.69
N ASP A 76 -13.22 32.63 9.64
CA ASP A 76 -13.32 34.11 9.65
C ASP A 76 -11.97 34.88 9.67
N SER A 77 -11.74 35.99 8.93
CA SER A 77 -12.57 36.93 8.19
C SER A 77 -11.64 37.84 7.33
N GLU A 78 -12.08 38.15 6.10
CA GLU A 78 -12.05 39.40 5.25
C GLU A 78 -10.88 40.43 5.35
N GLU A 79 -10.40 41.20 4.37
CA GLU A 79 -10.93 41.86 3.15
C GLU A 79 -9.78 42.23 2.13
N GLU A 80 -10.16 42.40 0.84
CA GLU A 80 -9.67 43.30 -0.25
C GLU A 80 -8.16 43.37 -0.64
N GLU A 81 -7.70 43.62 -1.87
CA GLU A 81 -8.26 44.08 -3.14
C GLU A 81 -7.28 43.68 -4.29
N ASN A 82 -7.79 43.69 -5.53
CA ASN A 82 -7.09 44.02 -6.78
C ASN A 82 -6.28 42.93 -7.54
N ASN A 83 -7.03 42.23 -8.39
CA ASN A 83 -6.88 42.11 -9.85
C ASN A 83 -5.67 41.39 -10.51
N GLU A 84 -6.11 40.57 -11.49
CA GLU A 84 -5.47 40.14 -12.74
C GLU A 84 -4.40 39.04 -12.81
N GLU A 85 -4.69 38.14 -13.77
CA GLU A 85 -3.82 37.22 -14.50
C GLU A 85 -3.34 35.91 -13.84
N HIS A 86 -4.17 34.88 -14.07
CA HIS A 86 -3.78 33.65 -14.78
C HIS A 86 -2.29 33.29 -14.76
N HIS A 87 -1.88 32.42 -13.84
CA HIS A 87 -1.06 31.24 -14.19
C HIS A 87 -1.18 30.18 -13.09
N SER A 88 -1.85 29.08 -13.44
CA SER A 88 -1.99 27.87 -12.64
C SER A 88 -0.63 27.22 -12.36
N SER A 89 0.07 27.70 -11.33
CA SER A 89 1.20 27.01 -10.74
C SER A 89 0.73 26.30 -9.47
N ARG A 90 -0.12 25.28 -9.63
CA ARG A 90 -0.32 24.26 -8.57
C ARG A 90 1.01 23.56 -8.36
N LYS A 91 1.87 24.13 -7.52
CA LYS A 91 2.98 23.42 -6.88
C LYS A 91 2.35 22.25 -6.14
N THR A 92 2.32 21.09 -6.78
CA THR A 92 1.92 19.86 -6.11
C THR A 92 2.86 19.70 -4.94
N ARG A 93 2.37 19.91 -3.71
CA ARG A 93 3.11 19.60 -2.49
C ARG A 93 3.35 18.09 -2.55
N LYS A 94 4.47 17.65 -3.13
CA LYS A 94 4.90 16.25 -3.14
C LYS A 94 5.15 15.86 -1.69
N THR A 95 4.09 15.43 -1.02
CA THR A 95 4.20 14.88 0.34
C THR A 95 5.07 13.65 0.25
N LYS A 96 6.26 13.72 0.86
CA LYS A 96 7.21 12.60 0.88
C LYS A 96 6.52 11.32 1.35
N CYS A 97 6.87 10.21 0.73
CA CYS A 97 6.36 8.90 1.08
C CYS A 97 6.65 8.57 2.55
N SER A 98 5.83 7.73 3.19
CA SER A 98 6.00 7.38 4.60
C SER A 98 7.36 6.74 4.91
N GLY A 99 7.93 5.97 3.97
CA GLY A 99 9.29 5.45 4.05
C GLY A 99 10.35 6.54 3.99
N CYS A 100 10.21 7.47 3.05
CA CYS A 100 11.08 8.62 2.83
C CYS A 100 11.19 9.49 4.10
N LYS A 101 10.05 9.72 4.78
CA LYS A 101 10.00 10.45 6.06
C LYS A 101 10.69 9.70 7.22
N ARG A 102 10.74 8.37 7.18
CA ARG A 102 11.44 7.57 8.21
C ARG A 102 12.95 7.63 8.00
N TYR A 103 13.41 7.41 6.78
CA TYR A 103 14.84 7.49 6.44
C TYR A 103 15.41 8.87 6.75
N GLU A 104 14.68 9.95 6.45
CA GLU A 104 15.13 11.30 6.78
C GLU A 104 15.30 11.54 8.30
N LYS A 105 14.41 10.96 9.12
CA LYS A 105 14.55 11.01 10.58
C LYS A 105 15.74 10.20 11.08
N GLU A 106 16.00 9.04 10.49
CA GLU A 106 17.16 8.21 10.84
C GLU A 106 18.47 8.91 10.45
N ILE A 107 18.53 9.49 9.25
CA ILE A 107 19.68 10.30 8.80
C ILE A 107 19.92 11.47 9.74
N LYS A 108 18.88 12.20 10.15
CA LYS A 108 19.01 13.32 11.10
C LYS A 108 19.60 12.85 12.45
N LYS A 109 19.11 11.73 12.98
CA LYS A 109 19.64 11.15 14.24
C LYS A 109 21.08 10.70 14.11
N LEU A 110 21.47 10.13 12.97
CA LEU A 110 22.85 9.72 12.71
C LEU A 110 23.77 10.93 12.67
N LYS A 111 23.37 12.01 11.99
CA LYS A 111 24.13 13.27 11.95
C LYS A 111 24.32 13.87 13.35
N GLU A 112 23.27 13.92 14.16
CA GLU A 112 23.35 14.41 15.54
C GLU A 112 24.24 13.53 16.43
N ARG A 113 24.32 12.21 16.14
CA ARG A 113 25.21 11.31 16.88
C ARG A 113 26.67 11.47 16.46
N ILE A 114 26.94 11.67 15.17
CA ILE A 114 28.28 11.95 14.65
C ILE A 114 28.80 13.27 15.24
N ALA A 115 27.97 14.32 15.25
CA ALA A 115 28.31 15.63 15.80
C ALA A 115 28.53 15.66 17.33
N ARG A 116 28.29 14.55 18.05
CA ARG A 116 28.61 14.40 19.48
C ARG A 116 29.88 13.58 19.72
N LEU A 117 30.41 12.97 18.68
CA LEU A 117 31.64 12.17 18.70
C LEU A 117 32.84 12.95 18.13
N GLU A 118 32.58 14.08 17.46
CA GLU A 118 33.55 15.13 17.12
C GLU A 118 33.58 16.19 18.23
#